data_AF-A0AAU5K6A5-F1
#
_entry.id   AF-A0AAU5K6A5-F1
#
_cell.length_a   1.000
_cell.length_b   1.000
_cell.length_c   1.000
_cell.angle_alpha   90.00
_cell.angle_beta   90.00
_cell.angle_gamma   90.00
#
_symmetry.space_group_name_H-M   'P 1'
#
loop_
_entity.id
_entity.type
_entity.pdbx_description
1 polymer ?
#
loop_
_entity_poly.entity_id
_entity_poly.type
_entity_poly.pdbx_seq_one_letter_code
_entity_poly.pdbx_strand_id
1 'polypeptide(L)'
;MMATEHIDTRLLEELTEQSEDLNSDAVRITRSALIDFGQANEPVRRRWWQRGTVLAGAAGVAALAGGRAFADSASPSAAASGSTSGSTSGSTSGSVATDDIMALQTAASIENLAVAVYQTAAGLSFIKSGNPTVAAFIARTTMQHQAHAKAFNAAATQAGGQAQNGPDPKYKAVVDQALPTIQGPADVVKLAITLEDVAAQTYTKNVAQVGDAQLRKLFASVAPVEAQHRATLLAVQALLAGNAADLITIPVDPAKLPAAAGSVGFPDAFYKTDSASPISEGAVK
;
A
#
# COMPACT_ATOMS: atom_id res chain seq x y z
N MET A 1 -46.11 19.04 -12.94
CA MET A 1 -45.13 19.76 -12.10
C MET A 1 -43.97 18.81 -11.89
N MET A 2 -42.85 19.00 -12.59
CA MET A 2 -41.64 18.19 -12.40
C MET A 2 -40.90 18.78 -11.20
N ALA A 3 -40.60 17.95 -10.21
CA ALA A 3 -39.82 18.35 -9.05
C ALA A 3 -38.42 18.76 -9.51
N THR A 4 -38.02 19.99 -9.21
CA THR A 4 -36.65 20.45 -9.37
C THR A 4 -35.82 19.74 -8.31
N GLU A 5 -35.14 18.67 -8.71
CA GLU A 5 -34.18 17.98 -7.85
C GLU A 5 -33.03 18.97 -7.59
N HIS A 6 -32.92 19.46 -6.36
CA HIS A 6 -31.81 20.29 -5.94
C HIS A 6 -30.56 19.41 -5.89
N ILE A 7 -29.76 19.45 -6.96
CA ILE A 7 -28.44 18.80 -7.00
C ILE A 7 -27.51 19.61 -6.11
N ASP A 8 -27.01 18.99 -5.04
CA ASP A 8 -26.10 19.61 -4.09
C ASP A 8 -24.68 19.62 -4.65
N THR A 9 -24.22 20.78 -5.10
CA THR A 9 -22.89 20.97 -5.68
C THR A 9 -21.76 20.77 -4.65
N ARG A 10 -22.06 20.71 -3.35
CA ARG A 10 -21.09 20.45 -2.27
C ARG A 10 -20.54 19.02 -2.28
N LEU A 11 -21.33 18.06 -2.75
CA LEU A 11 -20.95 16.64 -2.85
C LEU A 11 -19.82 16.35 -3.86
N LEU A 12 -19.42 17.35 -4.65
CA LEU A 12 -18.56 17.17 -5.83
C LEU A 12 -17.18 17.82 -5.67
N GLU A 13 -17.08 18.94 -4.93
CA GLU A 13 -15.80 19.34 -4.31
C GLU A 13 -15.34 18.24 -3.33
N GLU A 14 -16.29 17.63 -2.63
CA GLU A 14 -16.09 16.48 -1.76
C GLU A 14 -15.39 15.30 -2.46
N LEU A 15 -15.57 15.05 -3.76
CA LEU A 15 -14.95 13.88 -4.42
C LEU A 15 -13.45 14.05 -4.69
N THR A 16 -13.02 15.26 -5.05
CA THR A 16 -11.58 15.55 -5.19
C THR A 16 -10.93 15.60 -3.81
N GLU A 17 -11.61 16.22 -2.83
CA GLU A 17 -11.22 16.15 -1.41
C GLU A 17 -11.19 14.71 -0.90
N GLN A 18 -12.13 13.84 -1.29
CA GLN A 18 -12.19 12.44 -0.84
C GLN A 18 -11.06 11.59 -1.42
N SER A 19 -10.58 11.87 -2.64
CA SER A 19 -9.38 11.20 -3.16
C SER A 19 -8.12 11.63 -2.41
N GLU A 20 -8.03 12.92 -2.12
CA GLU A 20 -6.98 13.49 -1.29
C GLU A 20 -7.02 12.96 0.14
N ASP A 21 -8.21 12.81 0.71
CA ASP A 21 -8.45 12.31 2.05
C ASP A 21 -8.15 10.83 2.13
N LEU A 22 -8.56 10.02 1.15
CA LEU A 22 -8.23 8.60 1.10
C LEU A 22 -6.72 8.39 1.09
N ASN A 23 -5.99 9.11 0.23
CA ASN A 23 -4.53 9.03 0.23
C ASN A 23 -3.91 9.62 1.50
N SER A 24 -4.46 10.71 2.05
CA SER A 24 -3.95 11.31 3.29
C SER A 24 -4.13 10.36 4.48
N ASP A 25 -5.26 9.68 4.55
CA ASP A 25 -5.53 8.61 5.51
C ASP A 25 -4.64 7.42 5.28
N ALA A 26 -4.43 7.01 4.02
CA ALA A 26 -3.49 5.95 3.68
C ALA A 26 -2.09 6.30 4.19
N VAL A 27 -1.58 7.52 3.92
CA VAL A 27 -0.29 8.02 4.40
C VAL A 27 -0.23 8.06 5.92
N ARG A 28 -1.31 8.47 6.60
CA ARG A 28 -1.40 8.48 8.07
C ARG A 28 -1.33 7.08 8.65
N ILE A 29 -2.12 6.15 8.11
CA ILE A 29 -2.16 4.73 8.50
C ILE A 29 -0.79 4.07 8.26
N THR A 30 -0.20 4.32 7.09
CA THR A 30 1.14 3.89 6.68
C THR A 30 2.22 4.39 7.64
N ARG A 31 2.20 5.69 8.00
CA ARG A 31 3.17 6.23 8.97
C ARG A 31 3.03 5.55 10.34
N SER A 32 1.81 5.34 10.81
CA SER A 32 1.58 4.58 12.05
C SER A 32 2.12 3.15 11.94
N ALA A 33 1.80 2.44 10.85
CA ALA A 33 2.27 1.08 10.62
C ALA A 33 3.80 0.98 10.59
N LEU A 34 4.47 1.92 9.92
CA LEU A 34 5.95 1.98 9.86
C LEU A 34 6.59 2.24 11.22
N ILE A 35 5.99 3.12 12.05
CA ILE A 35 6.48 3.37 13.41
C ILE A 35 6.34 2.10 14.26
N ASP A 36 5.16 1.47 14.23
CA ASP A 36 4.88 0.27 15.01
C ASP A 36 5.75 -0.91 14.54
N PHE A 37 5.97 -1.04 13.23
CA PHE A 37 6.84 -2.06 12.62
C PHE A 37 8.29 -1.85 13.03
N GLY A 38 8.81 -0.63 12.96
CA GLY A 38 10.17 -0.31 13.42
C GLY A 38 10.36 -0.63 14.90
N GLN A 39 9.41 -0.25 15.76
CA GLN A 39 9.47 -0.55 17.19
C GLN A 39 9.46 -2.05 17.50
N ALA A 40 8.67 -2.83 16.75
CA ALA A 40 8.61 -4.28 16.90
C ALA A 40 9.91 -4.98 16.48
N ASN A 41 10.66 -4.39 15.56
CA ASN A 41 11.88 -4.95 14.97
C ASN A 41 13.19 -4.33 15.51
N GLU A 42 13.13 -3.39 16.46
CA GLU A 42 14.33 -2.83 17.09
C GLU A 42 15.09 -3.92 17.90
N PRO A 43 16.41 -4.08 17.70
CA PRO A 43 17.20 -5.04 18.44
C PRO A 43 17.19 -4.72 19.95
N VAL A 44 16.93 -5.76 20.77
CA VAL A 44 16.77 -5.75 22.24
C VAL A 44 17.85 -4.94 23.00
N ARG A 45 19.01 -4.70 22.40
CA ARG A 45 20.13 -3.93 22.99
C ARG A 45 19.78 -2.49 23.36
N ARG A 46 18.85 -1.80 22.68
CA ARG A 46 18.47 -0.41 23.03
C ARG A 46 17.50 -0.31 24.21
N ARG A 47 16.70 -1.35 24.46
CA ARG A 47 15.62 -1.34 25.47
C ARG A 47 16.14 -1.49 26.91
N TRP A 48 17.32 -2.08 27.09
CA TRP A 48 17.95 -2.25 28.40
C TRP A 48 18.57 -0.96 28.95
N TRP A 49 19.09 -0.08 28.08
CA TRP A 49 19.74 1.17 28.51
C TRP A 49 18.76 2.26 28.98
N GLN A 50 17.50 2.23 28.55
CA GLN A 50 16.48 3.19 29.00
C GLN A 50 15.77 2.80 30.31
N ARG A 51 16.00 1.58 30.83
CA ARG A 51 15.43 1.11 32.10
C ARG A 51 16.47 0.96 33.22
N GLY A 52 17.73 1.31 32.98
CA GLY A 52 18.85 1.05 33.89
C GLY A 52 19.21 2.16 34.88
N THR A 53 18.53 3.30 34.91
CA THR A 53 18.91 4.46 35.77
C THR A 53 17.90 4.79 36.86
N VAL A 54 17.37 3.80 37.57
CA VAL A 54 16.89 3.99 38.96
C VAL A 54 17.02 2.66 39.69
N LEU A 55 18.08 2.49 40.49
CA LEU A 55 18.22 1.60 41.66
C LEU A 55 19.71 1.33 41.92
N ALA A 56 20.44 2.37 42.32
CA ALA A 56 21.67 2.22 43.08
C ALA A 56 21.33 2.55 44.53
N GLY A 57 21.31 1.53 45.40
CA GLY A 57 21.03 1.73 46.82
C GLY A 57 21.15 0.46 47.65
N ALA A 58 22.19 0.44 48.49
CA ALA A 58 22.37 -0.33 49.73
C ALA A 58 22.81 -1.81 49.65
N ALA A 59 24.13 -1.96 49.82
CA ALA A 59 24.89 -2.89 50.66
C ALA A 59 24.15 -3.90 51.58
N GLY A 60 24.72 -5.10 51.72
CA GLY A 60 24.49 -5.99 52.87
C GLY A 60 25.14 -7.37 52.75
N VAL A 61 26.14 -7.64 53.58
CA VAL A 61 26.91 -8.90 53.72
C VAL A 61 26.23 -9.84 54.75
N ALA A 62 26.19 -11.17 54.52
CA ALA A 62 26.23 -12.29 55.50
C ALA A 62 25.66 -13.59 54.85
N ALA A 63 26.42 -14.67 54.65
CA ALA A 63 26.87 -15.73 55.58
C ALA A 63 25.90 -16.92 55.76
N LEU A 64 26.35 -18.08 55.25
CA LEU A 64 26.34 -19.47 55.78
C LEU A 64 25.07 -20.16 56.36
N ALA A 65 24.94 -21.43 55.92
CA ALA A 65 24.52 -22.64 56.66
C ALA A 65 23.06 -23.14 56.63
N GLY A 66 22.88 -24.34 56.05
CA GLY A 66 22.49 -25.55 56.82
C GLY A 66 21.02 -26.01 56.83
N GLY A 67 20.80 -27.31 56.52
CA GLY A 67 19.62 -28.12 56.90
C GLY A 67 18.78 -28.62 55.71
N ARG A 68 19.01 -29.82 55.15
CA ARG A 68 18.52 -31.18 55.51
C ARG A 68 16.99 -31.42 55.42
N ALA A 69 16.67 -32.37 54.52
CA ALA A 69 15.53 -33.31 54.47
C ALA A 69 14.12 -32.71 54.23
N PHE A 70 13.23 -33.27 53.41
CA PHE A 70 12.92 -34.69 53.24
C PHE A 70 12.67 -35.08 51.78
N ALA A 71 13.04 -36.31 51.46
CA ALA A 71 12.61 -37.05 50.29
C ALA A 71 11.18 -37.56 50.50
N ASP A 72 10.37 -37.58 49.45
CA ASP A 72 9.59 -38.77 49.18
C ASP A 72 9.43 -38.98 47.66
N SER A 73 9.45 -40.25 47.29
CA SER A 73 9.54 -40.77 45.92
C SER A 73 8.21 -41.42 45.55
N ALA A 74 7.72 -41.25 44.33
CA ALA A 74 7.13 -42.33 43.52
C ALA A 74 6.71 -41.84 42.13
N SER A 75 7.02 -42.68 41.15
CA SER A 75 6.95 -42.44 39.71
C SER A 75 5.56 -42.84 39.11
N PRO A 76 5.43 -43.14 37.80
CA PRO A 76 4.68 -42.37 36.83
C PRO A 76 3.36 -43.04 36.38
N SER A 77 2.42 -42.32 35.77
CA SER A 77 1.52 -42.91 34.76
C SER A 77 0.71 -41.90 33.95
N ALA A 78 0.74 -42.14 32.65
CA ALA A 78 -0.36 -42.10 31.68
C ALA A 78 -0.99 -40.74 31.29
N ALA A 79 -0.59 -40.35 30.08
CA ALA A 79 -1.33 -39.59 29.08
C ALA A 79 -2.87 -39.60 29.18
N ALA A 80 -3.47 -38.43 28.96
CA ALA A 80 -4.65 -38.30 28.11
C ALA A 80 -4.64 -36.94 27.41
N SER A 81 -4.72 -37.03 26.09
CA SER A 81 -4.69 -35.96 25.10
C SER A 81 -5.85 -34.97 25.27
N GLY A 82 -5.53 -33.68 25.26
CA GLY A 82 -6.46 -32.58 25.11
C GLY A 82 -5.77 -31.46 24.34
N SER A 83 -5.60 -31.65 23.03
CA SER A 83 -5.07 -30.62 22.13
C SER A 83 -6.10 -29.50 21.99
N THR A 84 -6.09 -28.57 22.94
CA THR A 84 -6.51 -27.19 22.67
C THR A 84 -5.31 -26.49 22.08
N SER A 85 -5.26 -26.38 20.75
CA SER A 85 -4.39 -25.43 20.05
C SER A 85 -4.84 -24.01 20.40
N GLY A 86 -4.46 -23.56 21.60
CA GLY A 86 -4.41 -22.15 21.91
C GLY A 86 -3.34 -21.54 21.02
N SER A 87 -3.78 -20.76 20.03
CA SER A 87 -2.90 -19.86 19.30
C SER A 87 -2.34 -18.84 20.29
N THR A 88 -1.28 -19.20 20.97
CA THR A 88 -0.38 -18.22 21.57
C THR A 88 0.22 -17.45 20.41
N SER A 89 -0.29 -16.24 20.17
CA SER A 89 0.44 -15.19 19.46
C SER A 89 1.69 -14.85 20.26
N GLY A 90 2.67 -15.73 20.17
CA GLY A 90 4.03 -15.47 20.56
C GLY A 90 4.61 -14.55 19.50
N SER A 91 4.69 -13.25 19.81
CA SER A 91 5.61 -12.33 19.15
C SER A 91 7.01 -12.88 19.42
N THR A 92 7.45 -13.76 18.53
CA THR A 92 8.84 -14.12 18.41
C THR A 92 9.43 -12.99 17.60
N SER A 93 10.23 -12.14 18.22
CA SER A 93 11.14 -11.22 17.52
C SER A 93 12.13 -12.07 16.72
N GLY A 94 11.65 -12.62 15.60
CA GLY A 94 12.39 -13.37 14.61
C GLY A 94 12.59 -12.49 13.38
N SER A 95 13.69 -12.69 12.67
CA SER A 95 13.96 -12.02 11.39
C SER A 95 12.71 -11.95 10.53
N VAL A 96 12.37 -10.75 10.04
CA VAL A 96 11.31 -10.58 9.03
C VAL A 96 11.56 -11.56 7.89
N ALA A 97 10.50 -12.24 7.43
CA ALA A 97 10.62 -13.26 6.41
C ALA A 97 11.19 -12.65 5.12
N THR A 98 12.07 -13.38 4.42
CA THR A 98 12.59 -12.96 3.12
C THR A 98 11.47 -12.60 2.15
N ASP A 99 10.36 -13.33 2.20
CA ASP A 99 9.17 -13.08 1.39
C ASP A 99 8.52 -11.71 1.66
N ASP A 100 8.51 -11.24 2.91
CA ASP A 100 7.98 -9.92 3.26
C ASP A 100 8.86 -8.81 2.66
N ILE A 101 10.18 -8.96 2.72
CA ILE A 101 11.14 -8.02 2.09
C ILE A 101 10.92 -7.98 0.58
N MET A 102 10.80 -9.15 -0.05
CA MET A 102 10.56 -9.27 -1.48
C MET A 102 9.24 -8.61 -1.90
N ALA A 103 8.16 -8.83 -1.13
CA ALA A 103 6.87 -8.18 -1.37
C ALA A 103 6.96 -6.65 -1.31
N LEU A 104 7.68 -6.11 -0.32
CA LEU A 104 7.89 -4.66 -0.17
C LEU A 104 8.73 -4.07 -1.30
N GLN A 105 9.79 -4.75 -1.71
CA GLN A 105 10.64 -4.29 -2.81
C GLN A 105 9.92 -4.34 -4.16
N THR A 106 9.16 -5.41 -4.42
CA THR A 106 8.32 -5.50 -5.62
C THR A 106 7.29 -4.38 -5.65
N ALA A 107 6.61 -4.11 -4.53
CA ALA A 107 5.69 -2.99 -4.46
C ALA A 107 6.37 -1.64 -4.71
N ALA A 108 7.53 -1.38 -4.08
CA ALA A 108 8.31 -0.19 -4.37
C ALA A 108 8.69 -0.06 -5.85
N SER A 109 9.01 -1.17 -6.53
CA SER A 109 9.34 -1.15 -7.97
C SER A 109 8.15 -0.79 -8.86
N ILE A 110 6.94 -1.24 -8.51
CA ILE A 110 5.71 -0.91 -9.22
C ILE A 110 5.39 0.57 -9.03
N GLU A 111 5.52 1.10 -7.82
CA GLU A 111 5.37 2.53 -7.56
C GLU A 111 6.38 3.39 -8.35
N ASN A 112 7.65 3.00 -8.38
CA ASN A 112 8.66 3.70 -9.16
C ASN A 112 8.37 3.66 -10.67
N LEU A 113 7.81 2.55 -11.16
CA LEU A 113 7.34 2.45 -12.54
C LEU A 113 6.20 3.43 -12.81
N ALA A 114 5.20 3.48 -11.94
CA ALA A 114 4.08 4.41 -12.07
C ALA A 114 4.57 5.87 -12.07
N VAL A 115 5.46 6.25 -11.14
CA VAL A 115 6.10 7.58 -11.11
C VAL A 115 6.77 7.90 -12.45
N ALA A 116 7.57 6.98 -13.00
CA ALA A 116 8.27 7.20 -14.27
C ALA A 116 7.29 7.39 -15.44
N VAL A 117 6.20 6.62 -15.47
CA VAL A 117 5.18 6.68 -16.52
C VAL A 117 4.38 7.99 -16.44
N TYR A 118 3.92 8.39 -15.26
CA TYR A 118 3.20 9.66 -15.11
C TYR A 118 4.07 10.89 -15.39
N GLN A 119 5.34 10.86 -15.00
CA GLN A 119 6.28 11.91 -15.37
C GLN A 119 6.50 11.99 -16.89
N THR A 120 6.58 10.84 -17.55
CA THR A 120 6.66 10.78 -19.01
C THR A 120 5.39 11.35 -19.65
N ALA A 121 4.21 10.97 -19.16
CA ALA A 121 2.92 11.47 -19.62
C ALA A 121 2.80 13.00 -19.45
N ALA A 122 3.21 13.54 -18.30
CA ALA A 122 3.26 14.98 -18.04
C ALA A 122 4.17 15.74 -19.03
N GLY A 123 5.14 15.05 -19.63
CA GLY A 123 6.05 15.60 -20.63
C GLY A 123 5.41 15.80 -22.02
N LEU A 124 4.35 15.07 -22.34
CA LEU A 124 3.73 15.04 -23.67
C LEU A 124 3.03 16.37 -24.00
N SER A 125 3.19 16.84 -25.24
CA SER A 125 2.66 18.14 -25.68
C SER A 125 1.15 18.25 -25.51
N PHE A 126 0.42 17.21 -25.91
CA PHE A 126 -1.05 17.18 -25.80
C PHE A 126 -1.56 17.06 -24.36
N ILE A 127 -0.72 16.67 -23.40
CA ILE A 127 -1.06 16.73 -21.97
C ILE A 127 -0.82 18.16 -21.47
N LYS A 128 0.33 18.75 -21.79
CA LYS A 128 0.70 20.13 -21.38
C LYS A 128 -0.27 21.19 -21.90
N SER A 129 -0.71 21.06 -23.15
CA SER A 129 -1.67 21.98 -23.77
C SER A 129 -3.10 21.44 -23.76
N GLY A 130 -3.34 20.33 -23.06
CA GLY A 130 -4.61 19.62 -23.05
C GLY A 130 -5.53 20.08 -21.92
N ASN A 131 -6.36 19.14 -21.47
CA ASN A 131 -7.30 19.38 -20.38
C ASN A 131 -6.53 19.61 -19.05
N PRO A 132 -6.73 20.75 -18.35
CA PRO A 132 -6.00 21.07 -17.13
C PRO A 132 -6.33 20.15 -15.95
N THR A 133 -7.54 19.59 -15.90
CA THR A 133 -7.93 18.59 -14.89
C THR A 133 -7.13 17.30 -15.07
N VAL A 134 -6.88 16.88 -16.32
CA VAL A 134 -6.01 15.72 -16.60
C VAL A 134 -4.57 16.00 -16.15
N ALA A 135 -4.05 17.19 -16.41
CA ALA A 135 -2.72 17.57 -15.95
C ALA A 135 -2.61 17.60 -14.42
N ALA A 136 -3.63 18.11 -13.73
CA ALA A 136 -3.70 18.13 -12.26
C ALA A 136 -3.77 16.70 -11.68
N PHE A 137 -4.56 15.81 -12.27
CA PHE A 137 -4.61 14.40 -11.90
C PHE A 137 -3.24 13.75 -12.02
N ILE A 138 -2.57 13.89 -13.18
CA ILE A 138 -1.22 13.33 -13.41
C ILE A 138 -0.23 13.84 -12.35
N ALA A 139 -0.21 15.14 -12.07
CA ALA A 139 0.66 15.72 -11.06
C ALA A 139 0.37 15.14 -9.67
N ARG A 140 -0.91 14.99 -9.32
CA ARG A 140 -1.31 14.50 -8.01
C ARG A 140 -1.00 13.03 -7.82
N THR A 141 -1.40 12.18 -8.77
CA THR A 141 -1.14 10.74 -8.76
C THR A 141 0.37 10.47 -8.72
N THR A 142 1.19 11.26 -9.45
CA THR A 142 2.66 11.17 -9.34
C THR A 142 3.16 11.37 -7.90
N MET A 143 2.64 12.38 -7.18
CA MET A 143 3.04 12.63 -5.79
C MET A 143 2.59 11.51 -4.85
N GLN A 144 1.43 10.90 -5.12
CA GLN A 144 0.90 9.80 -4.32
C GLN A 144 1.77 8.55 -4.49
N HIS A 145 2.09 8.13 -5.71
CA HIS A 145 3.02 7.03 -5.95
C HIS A 145 4.40 7.27 -5.35
N GLN A 146 4.93 8.50 -5.40
CA GLN A 146 6.19 8.83 -4.72
C GLN A 146 6.11 8.61 -3.20
N ALA A 147 4.97 8.93 -2.58
CA ALA A 147 4.74 8.70 -1.16
C ALA A 147 4.66 7.20 -0.84
N HIS A 148 4.00 6.41 -1.70
CA HIS A 148 3.90 4.96 -1.55
C HIS A 148 5.24 4.27 -1.76
N ALA A 149 5.99 4.60 -2.82
CA ALA A 149 7.34 4.10 -3.08
C ALA A 149 8.25 4.32 -1.86
N LYS A 150 8.20 5.52 -1.30
CA LYS A 150 8.96 5.88 -0.10
C LYS A 150 8.55 5.03 1.10
N ALA A 151 7.26 4.79 1.30
CA ALA A 151 6.77 3.98 2.41
C ALA A 151 7.18 2.52 2.29
N PHE A 152 7.03 1.91 1.11
CA PHE A 152 7.46 0.53 0.86
C PHE A 152 8.98 0.38 1.02
N ASN A 153 9.77 1.32 0.52
CA ASN A 153 11.23 1.32 0.71
C ASN A 153 11.64 1.51 2.18
N ALA A 154 10.92 2.35 2.94
CA ALA A 154 11.16 2.50 4.37
C ALA A 154 10.88 1.18 5.12
N ALA A 155 9.78 0.50 4.81
CA ALA A 155 9.49 -0.82 5.39
C ALA A 155 10.53 -1.87 4.98
N ALA A 156 10.92 -1.92 3.70
CA ALA A 156 11.89 -2.89 3.20
C ALA A 156 13.25 -2.74 3.91
N THR A 157 13.70 -1.49 4.09
CA THR A 157 14.96 -1.19 4.79
C THR A 157 14.87 -1.47 6.30
N GLN A 158 13.74 -1.17 6.94
CA GLN A 158 13.49 -1.54 8.35
C GLN A 158 13.46 -3.06 8.57
N ALA A 159 13.00 -3.82 7.59
CA ALA A 159 13.01 -5.27 7.59
C ALA A 159 14.41 -5.88 7.34
N GLY A 160 15.42 -5.05 7.07
CA GLY A 160 16.80 -5.48 6.78
C GLY A 160 17.10 -5.73 5.30
N GLY A 161 16.17 -5.41 4.40
CA GLY A 161 16.38 -5.44 2.95
C GLY A 161 17.02 -4.17 2.39
N GLN A 162 17.25 -4.17 1.08
CA GLN A 162 17.66 -2.97 0.33
C GLN A 162 16.45 -2.21 -0.20
N ALA A 163 16.60 -0.89 -0.33
CA ALA A 163 15.62 -0.08 -1.06
C ALA A 163 15.65 -0.43 -2.56
N GLN A 164 14.47 -0.61 -3.14
CA GLN A 164 14.25 -0.77 -4.57
C GLN A 164 13.83 0.59 -5.16
N ASN A 165 14.74 1.21 -5.92
CA ASN A 165 14.56 2.54 -6.52
C ASN A 165 14.36 2.49 -8.05
N GLY A 166 14.43 1.30 -8.65
CA GLY A 166 14.15 1.07 -10.06
C GLY A 166 12.68 0.73 -10.32
N PRO A 167 12.23 0.88 -11.58
CA PRO A 167 10.91 0.42 -11.99
C PRO A 167 10.84 -1.11 -12.03
N ASP A 168 9.64 -1.66 -11.86
CA ASP A 168 9.39 -3.10 -12.08
C ASP A 168 9.89 -3.54 -13.46
N PRO A 169 10.75 -4.56 -13.56
CA PRO A 169 11.41 -4.90 -14.83
C PRO A 169 10.46 -5.45 -15.89
N LYS A 170 9.43 -6.20 -15.50
CA LYS A 170 8.47 -6.80 -16.45
C LYS A 170 7.57 -5.71 -17.03
N TYR A 171 6.97 -4.89 -16.18
CA TYR A 171 6.06 -3.86 -16.64
C TYR A 171 6.80 -2.66 -17.25
N LYS A 172 8.07 -2.43 -16.90
CA LYS A 172 8.93 -1.52 -17.67
C LYS A 172 9.01 -1.95 -19.14
N ALA A 173 9.18 -3.24 -19.44
CA ALA A 173 9.20 -3.72 -20.82
C ALA A 173 7.85 -3.47 -21.54
N VAL A 174 6.72 -3.64 -20.84
CA VAL A 174 5.39 -3.31 -21.37
C VAL A 174 5.29 -1.82 -21.70
N VAL A 175 5.75 -0.95 -20.81
CA VAL A 175 5.78 0.51 -21.02
C VAL A 175 6.69 0.87 -22.19
N ASP A 176 7.91 0.34 -22.24
CA ASP A 176 8.88 0.62 -23.31
C ASP A 176 8.30 0.22 -24.69
N GLN A 177 7.51 -0.85 -24.77
CA GLN A 177 6.82 -1.26 -25.99
C GLN A 177 5.62 -0.38 -26.33
N ALA A 178 4.89 0.11 -25.33
CA ALA A 178 3.70 0.93 -25.53
C ALA A 178 4.03 2.38 -25.91
N LEU A 179 5.07 2.97 -25.32
CA LEU A 179 5.42 4.39 -25.47
C LEU A 179 5.53 4.86 -26.94
N PRO A 180 6.19 4.14 -27.87
CA PRO A 180 6.28 4.56 -29.27
C PRO A 180 4.95 4.55 -30.03
N THR A 181 3.92 3.89 -29.48
CA THR A 181 2.61 3.71 -30.10
C THR A 181 1.57 4.72 -29.62
N ILE A 182 1.90 5.55 -28.62
CA ILE A 182 0.99 6.54 -28.05
C ILE A 182 0.73 7.66 -29.08
N GLN A 183 -0.53 7.83 -29.47
CA GLN A 183 -0.97 8.84 -30.43
C GLN A 183 -1.79 9.96 -29.79
N GLY A 184 -2.35 9.72 -28.60
CA GLY A 184 -3.10 10.75 -27.88
C GLY A 184 -3.50 10.39 -26.44
N PRO A 185 -4.36 11.21 -25.82
CA PRO A 185 -4.76 11.05 -24.42
C PRO A 185 -5.36 9.68 -24.09
N ALA A 186 -6.15 9.09 -25.00
CA ALA A 186 -6.77 7.80 -24.77
C ALA A 186 -5.74 6.66 -24.61
N ASP A 187 -4.63 6.70 -25.35
CA ASP A 187 -3.57 5.69 -25.25
C ASP A 187 -2.81 5.81 -23.92
N VAL A 188 -2.55 7.04 -23.48
CA VAL A 188 -1.95 7.33 -22.17
C VAL A 188 -2.84 6.80 -21.05
N VAL A 189 -4.14 7.09 -21.10
CA VAL A 189 -5.11 6.62 -20.09
C VAL A 189 -5.18 5.09 -20.08
N LYS A 190 -5.18 4.43 -21.25
CA LYS A 190 -5.18 2.97 -21.34
C LYS A 190 -3.92 2.34 -20.72
N LEU A 191 -2.75 2.93 -20.97
CA LEU A 191 -1.51 2.48 -20.35
C LEU A 191 -1.56 2.65 -18.83
N ALA A 192 -2.00 3.83 -18.35
CA ALA A 192 -2.13 4.10 -16.92
C ALA A 192 -3.09 3.11 -16.23
N ILE A 193 -4.27 2.83 -16.81
CA ILE A 193 -5.23 1.84 -16.27
C ILE A 193 -4.56 0.47 -16.07
N THR A 194 -3.72 0.05 -17.01
CA THR A 194 -3.01 -1.24 -16.91
C THR A 194 -2.08 -1.26 -15.70
N LEU A 195 -1.38 -0.16 -15.42
CA LEU A 195 -0.44 -0.06 -14.31
C LEU A 195 -1.16 0.06 -12.96
N GLU A 196 -2.21 0.88 -12.87
CA GLU A 196 -3.01 1.01 -11.64
C GLU A 196 -3.70 -0.31 -11.27
N ASP A 197 -4.21 -1.02 -12.28
CA ASP A 197 -4.82 -2.33 -12.07
C ASP A 197 -3.79 -3.32 -11.52
N VAL A 198 -2.59 -3.37 -12.09
CA VAL A 198 -1.51 -4.22 -11.58
C VAL A 198 -1.11 -3.85 -10.15
N ALA A 199 -0.94 -2.56 -9.84
CA ALA A 199 -0.59 -2.10 -8.50
C ALA A 199 -1.65 -2.49 -7.46
N ALA A 200 -2.91 -2.14 -7.72
CA ALA A 200 -4.04 -2.43 -6.85
C ALA A 200 -4.23 -3.94 -6.62
N GLN A 201 -4.13 -4.75 -7.67
CA GLN A 201 -4.22 -6.21 -7.57
C GLN A 201 -3.05 -6.79 -6.76
N THR A 202 -1.83 -6.30 -7.00
CA THR A 202 -0.63 -6.75 -6.29
C THR A 202 -0.73 -6.46 -4.81
N TYR A 203 -1.14 -5.25 -4.43
CA TYR A 203 -1.18 -4.86 -3.02
C TYR A 203 -2.32 -5.54 -2.29
N THR A 204 -3.47 -5.71 -2.94
CA THR A 204 -4.59 -6.50 -2.42
C THR A 204 -4.14 -7.94 -2.13
N LYS A 205 -3.37 -8.56 -3.03
CA LYS A 205 -2.81 -9.90 -2.82
C LYS A 205 -1.79 -9.93 -1.69
N ASN A 206 -0.89 -8.94 -1.62
CA ASN A 206 0.16 -8.86 -0.61
C ASN A 206 -0.39 -8.76 0.81
N VAL A 207 -1.58 -8.16 1.02
CA VAL A 207 -2.27 -8.17 2.34
C VAL A 207 -2.42 -9.59 2.89
N ALA A 208 -2.67 -10.58 2.04
CA ALA A 208 -2.80 -11.99 2.44
C ALA A 208 -1.47 -12.74 2.48
N GLN A 209 -0.43 -12.24 1.81
CA GLN A 209 0.86 -12.94 1.68
C GLN A 209 1.86 -12.56 2.78
N VAL A 210 1.87 -11.30 3.21
CA VAL A 210 2.85 -10.87 4.22
C VAL A 210 2.54 -11.45 5.60
N GLY A 211 3.60 -11.78 6.34
CA GLY A 211 3.53 -12.41 7.66
C GLY A 211 3.22 -11.41 8.79
N ASP A 212 3.78 -10.20 8.69
CA ASP A 212 3.69 -9.17 9.71
C ASP A 212 2.39 -8.33 9.64
N ALA A 213 1.76 -8.07 10.79
CA ALA A 213 0.49 -7.35 10.87
C ALA A 213 0.58 -5.87 10.46
N GLN A 214 1.71 -5.21 10.71
CA GLN A 214 1.93 -3.83 10.28
C GLN A 214 2.20 -3.77 8.78
N LEU A 215 2.87 -4.76 8.20
CA LEU A 215 3.00 -4.87 6.75
C LEU A 215 1.63 -5.11 6.09
N ARG A 216 0.75 -5.93 6.67
CA ARG A 216 -0.64 -6.06 6.18
C ARG A 216 -1.36 -4.71 6.20
N LYS A 217 -1.22 -3.95 7.30
CA LYS A 217 -1.82 -2.61 7.45
C LYS A 217 -1.27 -1.61 6.41
N LEU A 218 0.01 -1.69 6.10
CA LEU A 218 0.66 -0.89 5.05
C LEU A 218 0.12 -1.23 3.65
N PHE A 219 0.05 -2.52 3.28
CA PHE A 219 -0.52 -2.90 1.99
C PHE A 219 -2.02 -2.55 1.89
N ALA A 220 -2.77 -2.76 2.98
CA ALA A 220 -4.20 -2.47 3.05
C ALA A 220 -4.52 -0.96 3.04
N SER A 221 -3.57 -0.09 3.38
CA SER A 221 -3.76 1.36 3.26
C SER A 221 -3.51 1.86 1.84
N VAL A 222 -2.56 1.26 1.11
CA VAL A 222 -2.21 1.69 -0.25
C VAL A 222 -3.14 1.08 -1.31
N ALA A 223 -3.50 -0.21 -1.20
CA ALA A 223 -4.30 -0.90 -2.22
C ALA A 223 -5.62 -0.18 -2.62
N PRO A 224 -6.40 0.41 -1.68
CA PRO A 224 -7.60 1.16 -2.04
C PRO A 224 -7.33 2.46 -2.80
N VAL A 225 -6.16 3.07 -2.61
CA VAL A 225 -5.75 4.30 -3.32
C VAL A 225 -5.51 3.97 -4.80
N GLU A 226 -4.74 2.91 -5.08
CA GLU A 226 -4.50 2.44 -6.45
C GLU A 226 -5.80 2.02 -7.16
N ALA A 227 -6.72 1.37 -6.42
CA ALA A 227 -8.03 1.03 -6.95
C ALA A 227 -8.85 2.27 -7.33
N GLN A 228 -8.74 3.37 -6.56
CA GLN A 228 -9.36 4.64 -6.86
C GLN A 228 -8.72 5.33 -8.08
N HIS A 229 -7.40 5.26 -8.24
CA HIS A 229 -6.73 5.76 -9.45
C HIS A 229 -7.27 5.06 -10.70
N ARG A 230 -7.33 3.73 -10.68
CA ARG A 230 -7.93 2.94 -11.77
C ARG A 230 -9.38 3.34 -12.02
N ALA A 231 -10.20 3.46 -10.99
CA ALA A 231 -11.62 3.82 -11.13
C ALA A 231 -11.79 5.20 -11.80
N THR A 232 -10.96 6.17 -11.40
CA THR A 232 -10.93 7.51 -11.99
C THR A 232 -10.52 7.45 -13.47
N LEU A 233 -9.47 6.70 -13.80
CA LEU A 233 -9.01 6.55 -15.17
C LEU A 233 -10.03 5.83 -16.07
N LEU A 234 -10.76 4.84 -15.55
CA LEU A 234 -11.84 4.17 -16.27
C LEU A 234 -12.98 5.13 -16.61
N ALA A 235 -13.37 6.01 -15.67
CA ALA A 235 -14.34 7.06 -15.94
C ALA A 235 -13.84 8.05 -17.01
N VAL A 236 -12.58 8.47 -16.92
CA VAL A 236 -11.93 9.32 -17.94
C VAL A 236 -11.90 8.63 -19.30
N GLN A 237 -11.53 7.35 -19.36
CA GLN A 237 -11.52 6.57 -20.60
C GLN A 237 -12.91 6.53 -21.25
N ALA A 238 -13.97 6.33 -20.46
CA ALA A 238 -15.34 6.32 -20.96
C ALA A 238 -15.75 7.69 -21.54
N LEU A 239 -15.38 8.79 -20.88
CA LEU A 239 -15.63 10.14 -21.40
C LEU A 239 -14.87 10.42 -22.70
N LEU A 240 -13.60 10.00 -22.79
CA LEU A 240 -12.82 10.12 -24.02
C LEU A 240 -13.43 9.30 -25.16
N ALA A 241 -13.85 8.06 -24.89
CA ALA A 241 -14.49 7.20 -25.88
C ALA A 241 -15.85 7.75 -26.35
N GLY A 242 -16.56 8.47 -25.49
CA GLY A 242 -17.81 9.18 -25.80
C GLY A 242 -17.63 10.56 -26.46
N ASN A 243 -16.40 10.95 -26.82
CA ASN A 243 -16.08 12.28 -27.34
C ASN A 243 -16.54 13.42 -26.41
N ALA A 244 -16.46 13.19 -25.10
CA ALA A 244 -16.94 14.07 -24.03
C ALA A 244 -15.76 14.56 -23.15
N ALA A 245 -14.61 14.83 -23.75
CA ALA A 245 -13.40 15.26 -23.04
C ALA A 245 -13.60 16.57 -22.25
N ASP A 246 -14.52 17.42 -22.70
CA ASP A 246 -14.90 18.68 -22.03
C ASP A 246 -15.64 18.46 -20.70
N LEU A 247 -16.09 17.23 -20.41
CA LEU A 247 -16.71 16.86 -19.13
C LEU A 247 -15.69 16.36 -18.09
N ILE A 248 -14.41 16.23 -18.46
CA ILE A 248 -13.33 15.91 -17.53
C ILE A 248 -12.95 17.22 -16.82
N THR A 249 -13.74 17.62 -15.83
CA THR A 249 -13.56 18.89 -15.11
C THR A 249 -13.66 18.69 -13.60
N ILE A 250 -13.09 19.64 -12.85
CA ILE A 250 -13.35 19.79 -11.42
C ILE A 250 -13.86 21.21 -11.19
N PRO A 251 -15.04 21.41 -10.56
CA PRO A 251 -16.00 20.36 -10.20
C PRO A 251 -16.59 19.67 -11.44
N VAL A 252 -17.00 18.42 -11.28
CA VAL A 252 -17.75 17.65 -12.28
C VAL A 252 -19.19 18.17 -12.34
N ASP A 253 -19.84 18.13 -13.50
CA ASP A 253 -21.29 18.37 -13.64
C ASP A 253 -22.02 17.02 -13.84
N PRO A 254 -22.61 16.42 -12.78
CA PRO A 254 -23.21 15.09 -12.87
C PRO A 254 -24.40 15.04 -13.80
N ALA A 255 -25.12 16.16 -13.96
CA ALA A 255 -26.27 16.24 -14.87
C ALA A 255 -25.85 16.11 -16.34
N LYS A 256 -24.57 16.35 -16.65
CA LYS A 256 -24.00 16.18 -17.99
C LYS A 256 -23.30 14.84 -18.18
N LEU A 257 -23.02 14.11 -17.12
CA LEU A 257 -22.35 12.82 -17.22
C LEU A 257 -23.28 11.76 -17.86
N PRO A 258 -22.74 10.87 -18.71
CA PRO A 258 -23.46 9.68 -19.12
C PRO A 258 -23.87 8.85 -17.90
N ALA A 259 -25.07 8.26 -17.90
CA ALA A 259 -25.54 7.41 -16.79
C ALA A 259 -24.57 6.25 -16.46
N ALA A 260 -23.83 5.75 -17.45
CA ALA A 260 -22.84 4.71 -17.28
C ALA A 260 -21.53 5.19 -16.61
N ALA A 261 -21.26 6.50 -16.54
CA ALA A 261 -20.00 7.04 -16.02
C ALA A 261 -19.70 6.60 -14.57
N GLY A 262 -20.73 6.37 -13.76
CA GLY A 262 -20.57 5.84 -12.41
C GLY A 262 -20.18 4.35 -12.39
N SER A 263 -20.85 3.50 -13.18
CA SER A 263 -20.62 2.05 -13.13
C SER A 263 -19.37 1.60 -13.89
N VAL A 264 -18.94 2.34 -14.92
CA VAL A 264 -17.70 2.02 -15.67
C VAL A 264 -16.44 2.15 -14.82
N GLY A 265 -16.44 3.00 -13.79
CA GLY A 265 -15.32 3.15 -12.87
C GLY A 265 -15.15 1.94 -11.93
N PHE A 266 -16.22 1.19 -11.67
CA PHE A 266 -16.25 0.06 -10.76
C PHE A 266 -16.76 -1.20 -11.47
N PRO A 267 -16.02 -1.73 -12.45
CA PRO A 267 -16.48 -2.85 -13.28
C PRO A 267 -16.54 -4.18 -12.52
N ASP A 268 -15.91 -4.26 -11.35
CA ASP A 268 -15.78 -5.46 -10.55
C ASP A 268 -16.42 -5.25 -9.17
N ALA A 269 -17.32 -6.14 -8.76
CA ALA A 269 -17.92 -6.12 -7.41
C ALA A 269 -16.90 -6.50 -6.31
N PHE A 270 -15.90 -7.30 -6.67
CA PHE A 270 -14.75 -7.63 -5.84
C PHE A 270 -13.49 -7.41 -6.64
N TYR A 271 -12.49 -6.78 -6.03
CA TYR A 271 -11.22 -6.56 -6.69
C TYR A 271 -10.50 -7.90 -6.91
N LYS A 272 -10.21 -8.23 -8.17
CA LYS A 272 -9.51 -9.47 -8.54
C LYS A 272 -8.02 -9.37 -8.20
N THR A 273 -7.30 -10.49 -8.23
CA THR A 273 -5.84 -10.50 -8.02
C THR A 273 -5.10 -11.36 -9.05
N ASP A 274 -5.73 -11.60 -10.20
CA ASP A 274 -5.24 -12.47 -11.27
C ASP A 274 -3.99 -11.88 -11.96
N SER A 275 -3.87 -10.55 -12.01
CA SER A 275 -2.75 -9.81 -12.60
C SER A 275 -1.68 -9.41 -11.58
N ALA A 276 -1.84 -9.79 -10.31
CA ALA A 276 -0.92 -9.42 -9.24
C ALA A 276 0.50 -9.96 -9.50
N SER A 277 1.50 -9.08 -9.38
CA SER A 277 2.91 -9.42 -9.51
C SER A 277 3.32 -10.45 -8.44
N PRO A 278 4.12 -11.46 -8.79
CA PRO A 278 4.82 -12.28 -7.80
C PRO A 278 5.72 -11.40 -6.94
N ILE A 279 5.84 -11.72 -5.65
CA ILE A 279 6.70 -10.98 -4.71
C ILE A 279 8.17 -10.90 -5.14
N SER A 280 8.63 -11.79 -6.04
CA SER A 280 10.00 -11.81 -6.56
C SER A 280 10.24 -10.90 -7.78
N GLU A 281 9.20 -10.34 -8.39
CA GLU A 281 9.28 -9.70 -9.72
C GLU A 281 10.18 -8.45 -9.72
N GLY A 282 10.04 -7.60 -8.69
CA GLY A 282 10.84 -6.40 -8.48
C GLY A 282 11.79 -6.47 -7.29
N ALA A 283 11.97 -7.64 -6.69
CA ALA A 283 12.83 -7.80 -5.50
C ALA A 283 14.32 -7.57 -5.84
N VAL A 284 15.05 -6.95 -4.90
CA VAL A 284 16.50 -6.72 -5.00
C VAL A 284 17.24 -7.44 -3.87
N LYS A 285 18.41 -7.98 -4.21
CA LYS A 285 19.25 -8.73 -3.28
C LYS A 285 19.95 -7.82 -2.27
#